data_AF-A0A7C3HCT2-F1
#
_entry.id   AF-A0A7C3HCT2-F1
#
_cell.length_a   1.000
_cell.length_b   1.000
_cell.length_c   1.000
_cell.angle_alpha   90.00
_cell.angle_beta   90.00
_cell.angle_gamma   90.00
#
_symmetry.space_group_name_H-M   'P 1'
#
loop_
_entity.id
_entity.type
_entity.pdbx_description
1 polymer ?
#
loop_
_entity_poly.entity_id
_entity_poly.type
_entity_poly.pdbx_seq_one_letter_code
_entity_poly.pdbx_strand_id
1 'polypeptide(L)' 'PSRKKAGWLCPCHGSVYDNSGRILSGPAPRNLDIPEYKFAGNDKIIIGKSEA' A
#
# COMPACT_ATOMS: atom_id res chain seq x y z
N PRO A 1 -0.81 -8.60 -0.89
CA PRO A 1 -2.28 -8.43 -1.01
C PRO A 1 -2.68 -8.46 -2.49
N SER A 2 -3.83 -9.04 -2.82
CA SER A 2 -4.34 -9.11 -4.20
C SER A 2 -5.22 -7.90 -4.53
N ARG A 3 -5.11 -7.35 -5.75
CA ARG A 3 -5.88 -6.19 -6.21
C ARG A 3 -7.34 -6.59 -6.44
N LYS A 4 -8.28 -5.81 -5.90
CA LYS A 4 -9.74 -5.94 -6.11
C LYS A 4 -10.32 -4.59 -6.55
N LYS A 5 -11.55 -4.58 -7.11
CA LYS A 5 -12.19 -3.34 -7.59
C LYS A 5 -12.29 -2.24 -6.51
N ALA A 6 -12.51 -2.62 -5.26
CA ALA A 6 -12.68 -1.69 -4.14
C ALA A 6 -11.42 -1.49 -3.27
N GLY A 7 -10.27 -2.08 -3.65
CA GLY A 7 -9.06 -2.02 -2.83
C GLY A 7 -8.23 -3.29 -2.92
N TRP A 8 -7.91 -3.90 -1.78
CA TRP A 8 -7.02 -5.03 -1.70
C TRP A 8 -7.50 -6.09 -0.71
N LEU A 9 -7.24 -7.36 -1.02
CA LEU A 9 -7.54 -8.51 -0.15
C LEU A 9 -6.25 -9.32 0.11
N CYS A 10 -5.90 -9.51 1.39
CA CYS A 10 -4.85 -10.45 1.77
C CYS A 10 -5.41 -11.88 1.82
N PRO A 11 -5.01 -12.78 0.90
CA PRO A 11 -5.58 -14.12 0.82
C PRO A 11 -5.19 -15.02 1.99
N CYS A 12 -4.15 -14.66 2.76
CA CYS A 12 -3.67 -15.51 3.86
C CYS A 12 -4.68 -15.59 5.02
N HIS A 13 -5.24 -14.45 5.43
CA HIS A 13 -6.12 -14.35 6.60
C HIS A 13 -7.31 -13.41 6.40
N GLY A 14 -7.55 -12.98 5.16
CA GLY A 14 -8.75 -12.22 4.80
C GLY A 14 -8.72 -10.71 5.11
N SER A 15 -7.59 -10.12 5.46
CA SER A 15 -7.52 -8.66 5.68
C SER A 15 -7.91 -7.87 4.43
N VAL A 16 -8.80 -6.89 4.60
CA VAL A 16 -9.33 -6.04 3.52
C VAL A 16 -8.79 -4.63 3.70
N TYR A 17 -8.25 -4.07 2.63
CA TYR A 17 -7.77 -2.70 2.57
C TYR A 17 -8.50 -1.92 1.48
N ASP A 18 -8.61 -0.61 1.66
CA ASP A 18 -9.11 0.27 0.60
C ASP A 18 -8.04 0.58 -0.47
N ASN A 19 -8.38 1.44 -1.44
CA ASN A 19 -7.46 1.85 -2.50
C ASN A 19 -6.21 2.60 -2.03
N SER A 20 -6.25 3.22 -0.85
CA SER A 20 -5.12 3.93 -0.23
C SER A 20 -4.28 3.02 0.67
N GLY A 21 -4.62 1.74 0.78
CA GLY A 21 -3.90 0.79 1.64
C GLY A 21 -4.28 0.88 3.12
N ARG A 22 -5.39 1.54 3.47
CA ARG A 22 -5.87 1.60 4.85
C ARG A 22 -6.63 0.33 5.21
N ILE A 23 -6.41 -0.20 6.42
CA ILE A 23 -7.10 -1.39 6.92
C ILE A 23 -8.58 -1.07 7.14
N LEU A 24 -9.45 -1.86 6.52
CA LEU A 24 -10.90 -1.79 6.75
C LEU A 24 -11.38 -2.91 7.66
N SER A 25 -10.83 -4.12 7.51
CA SER A 25 -11.19 -5.28 8.32
C SER A 25 -10.15 -6.40 8.27
N GLY A 26 -10.24 -7.34 9.21
CA GLY A 26 -9.39 -8.53 9.32
C GLY A 26 -8.26 -8.39 10.35
N PRO A 27 -7.38 -9.38 10.47
CA PRO A 27 -6.41 -9.48 11.58
C PRO A 27 -5.18 -8.57 11.42
N ALA A 28 -5.04 -7.83 10.31
CA ALA A 28 -3.90 -6.94 10.14
C ALA A 28 -3.98 -5.75 11.12
N PRO A 29 -2.94 -5.49 11.91
CA PRO A 29 -3.03 -4.52 13.01
C PRO A 29 -2.92 -3.05 12.56
N ARG A 30 -2.57 -2.81 11.29
CA ARG A 30 -2.27 -1.47 10.77
C ARG A 30 -2.42 -1.37 9.25
N ASN A 31 -2.39 -0.13 8.77
CA ASN A 31 -2.35 0.21 7.34
C ASN A 31 -1.06 -0.29 6.68
N LEU A 32 -1.09 -0.43 5.35
CA LEU A 32 0.10 -0.75 4.56
C LEU A 32 1.16 0.33 4.71
N ASP A 33 2.43 -0.07 4.78
CA ASP A 33 3.54 0.86 4.83
C ASP A 33 3.63 1.66 3.53
N ILE A 34 3.94 2.94 3.71
CA ILE A 34 4.39 3.81 2.62
C ILE A 34 5.90 3.86 2.75
N PRO A 35 6.67 3.20 1.86
CA PRO A 35 8.12 3.29 1.89
C PRO A 35 8.55 4.72 1.55
N GLU A 36 9.75 5.13 1.96
CA GLU A 36 10.33 6.38 1.48
C GLU A 36 10.44 6.35 -0.06
N TYR A 37 10.09 7.45 -0.72
CA TYR A 37 10.18 7.55 -2.18
C TYR A 37 10.47 8.98 -2.62
N LYS A 38 11.02 9.10 -3.83
CA LYS A 38 11.27 10.38 -4.52
C LYS A 38 10.92 10.29 -6.00
N PHE A 39 10.33 11.33 -6.55
CA PHE A 39 10.13 11.47 -8.00
C PHE A 39 11.46 11.78 -8.69
N ALA A 40 11.84 10.95 -9.66
CA ALA A 40 13.03 11.16 -10.51
C ALA A 40 12.70 11.81 -11.86
N GLY A 41 11.46 12.27 -12.01
CA GLY A 41 10.87 12.83 -13.22
C GLY A 41 9.36 12.64 -13.20
N ASN A 42 8.70 12.96 -14.30
CA ASN A 42 7.23 12.89 -14.40
C ASN A 42 6.69 11.44 -14.50
N ASP A 43 7.52 10.48 -14.91
CA ASP A 43 7.15 9.10 -15.20
C ASP A 43 7.98 8.07 -14.40
N LYS A 44 8.85 8.54 -13.50
CA LYS A 44 9.80 7.69 -12.75
C LYS A 44 9.80 8.02 -11.26
N ILE A 45 9.77 6.99 -10.44
CA ILE A 45 9.84 7.05 -8.98
C ILE A 45 10.97 6.15 -8.51
N ILE A 46 11.75 6.61 -7.54
CA ILE A 46 12.77 5.82 -6.84
C ILE A 46 12.25 5.49 -5.45
N ILE A 47 12.21 4.20 -5.10
CA ILE A 47 11.85 3.71 -3.77
C ILE A 47 13.12 3.63 -2.91
N GLY A 48 13.03 3.98 -1.62
CA GLY A 48 14.13 3.95 -0.66
C GLY A 48 14.96 5.24 -0.60
N LYS A 49 14.43 6.37 -1.08
CA LYS A 49 15.03 7.70 -0.91
C LYS A 49 14.01 8.65 -0.32
N SER A 50 14.30 9.25 0.82
CA SER A 50 13.55 10.38 1.35
C SER A 50 13.77 11.63 0.50
N GLU A 51 12.77 12.51 0.41
CA GLU A 51 12.99 13.88 -0.06
C GLU A 51 13.97 14.56 0.90
N ALA A 52 15.06 15.08 0.34
CA ALA A 52 16.03 15.90 1.07
C ALA A 52 15.53 17.34 1.12
#